data_AF-A0A8H4ALD2-F1
#
_entry.id   AF-A0A8H4ALD2-F1
#
_cell.length_a   1.000
_cell.length_b   1.000
_cell.length_c   1.000
_cell.angle_alpha   90.00
_cell.angle_beta   90.00
_cell.angle_gamma   90.00
#
_symmetry.space_group_name_H-M   'P 1'
#
loop_
_entity.id
_entity.type
_entity.pdbx_description
1 polymer ?
#
loop_
_entity_poly.entity_id
_entity_poly.type
_entity_poly.pdbx_seq_one_letter_code
_entity_poly.pdbx_strand_id
1 'polypeptide(L)'
;MVFEQPFLKYPQEFHEIHETLSQIDHASNFLEAFEGNLEGNPLGSKEVLSKFRHTFIIRNPEKSVKSFYKAAYSTCKVWEACVSNSERYDIFFPENFWLKDSRILYDLIKKVTGEKIVLVDTDDLVLGPEKILRKYCEMVNIKFKKEMLE
;
A
#
# COMPACT_ATOMS: atom_id res chain seq x y z
N MET A 1 -7.36 -8.97 21.42
CA MET A 1 -8.50 -8.09 21.11
C MET A 1 -8.45 -7.79 19.62
N VAL A 2 -9.54 -8.10 18.94
CA VAL A 2 -9.76 -7.90 17.50
C VAL A 2 -10.07 -6.41 17.33
N PHE A 3 -9.23 -5.66 16.62
CA PHE A 3 -9.60 -4.34 16.13
C PHE A 3 -10.35 -4.53 14.82
N GLU A 4 -11.59 -5.03 14.92
CA GLU A 4 -12.62 -4.63 13.99
C GLU A 4 -13.20 -3.34 14.55
N GLN A 5 -12.74 -2.19 14.03
CA GLN A 5 -13.44 -0.93 14.17
C GLN A 5 -13.50 -0.20 12.82
N PRO A 6 -14.58 0.56 12.60
CA PRO A 6 -15.31 0.59 11.34
C PRO A 6 -14.77 1.68 10.42
N PHE A 7 -13.88 1.31 9.50
CA PHE A 7 -13.38 2.24 8.49
C PHE A 7 -14.41 2.58 7.39
N LEU A 8 -15.65 2.08 7.49
CA LEU A 8 -16.71 2.21 6.47
C LEU A 8 -17.75 3.31 6.76
N LYS A 9 -17.46 4.30 7.62
CA LYS A 9 -18.47 5.32 8.01
C LYS A 9 -18.64 6.51 7.06
N TYR A 10 -17.94 6.56 5.93
CA TYR A 10 -18.09 7.65 4.96
C TYR A 10 -18.56 7.11 3.61
N PRO A 11 -19.74 7.54 3.11
CA PRO A 11 -20.07 7.34 1.71
C PRO A 11 -19.06 8.14 0.88
N GLN A 12 -18.23 7.45 0.11
CA GLN A 12 -17.37 8.10 -0.87
C GLN A 12 -18.21 8.37 -2.11
N GLU A 13 -18.83 9.54 -2.16
CA GLU A 13 -19.42 10.04 -3.41
C GLU A 13 -18.27 10.45 -4.34
N PHE A 14 -17.94 9.58 -5.30
CA PHE A 14 -17.06 9.92 -6.41
C PHE A 14 -17.93 10.48 -7.54
N HIS A 15 -17.71 11.74 -7.90
CA HIS A 15 -18.23 12.28 -9.15
C HIS A 15 -17.45 11.65 -10.31
N GLU A 16 -18.16 10.97 -11.21
CA GLU A 16 -17.63 10.51 -12.49
C GLU A 16 -17.19 11.71 -13.33
N ILE A 17 -15.91 11.76 -13.67
CA ILE A 17 -15.39 12.69 -14.67
C ILE A 17 -14.83 11.84 -15.81
N HIS A 18 -15.45 11.98 -16.98
CA HIS A 18 -15.13 11.24 -18.19
C HIS A 18 -13.70 11.52 -18.69
N GLU A 19 -12.94 10.42 -18.84
CA GLU A 19 -11.85 10.09 -19.79
C GLU A 19 -11.08 11.19 -20.55
N THR A 20 -9.75 11.05 -20.56
CA THR A 20 -8.91 11.05 -21.79
C THR A 20 -7.64 10.16 -21.66
N LEU A 21 -7.78 8.87 -21.98
CA LEU A 21 -7.00 8.00 -22.89
C LEU A 21 -5.47 8.15 -23.17
N SER A 22 -4.58 8.54 -22.25
CA SER A 22 -3.12 8.44 -22.56
C SER A 22 -2.13 8.07 -21.45
N GLN A 23 -2.55 7.94 -20.19
CA GLN A 23 -1.62 7.65 -19.08
C GLN A 23 -2.12 6.56 -18.12
N ILE A 24 -2.97 5.70 -18.66
CA ILE A 24 -3.54 4.52 -18.02
C ILE A 24 -2.44 3.48 -17.74
N ASP A 25 -1.32 3.48 -18.49
CA ASP A 25 -0.39 2.35 -18.54
C ASP A 25 0.22 1.88 -17.20
N HIS A 26 0.66 2.73 -16.27
CA HIS A 26 1.43 2.20 -15.12
C HIS A 26 0.59 1.59 -13.98
N ALA A 27 -0.54 2.23 -13.62
CA ALA A 27 -1.49 1.69 -12.64
C ALA A 27 -2.38 0.62 -13.27
N SER A 28 -2.75 0.79 -14.54
CA SER A 28 -3.48 -0.23 -15.29
C SER A 28 -2.63 -1.43 -15.62
N ASN A 29 -1.31 -1.34 -15.73
CA ASN A 29 -0.48 -2.56 -15.82
C ASN A 29 -0.57 -3.44 -14.56
N PHE A 30 -0.76 -2.86 -13.37
CA PHE A 30 -0.96 -3.66 -12.15
C PHE A 30 -2.39 -4.22 -12.12
N LEU A 31 -3.40 -3.40 -12.39
CA LEU A 31 -4.81 -3.81 -12.41
C LEU A 31 -5.16 -4.74 -13.58
N GLU A 32 -4.73 -4.50 -14.80
CA GLU A 32 -4.85 -5.39 -15.97
C GLU A 32 -4.04 -6.68 -15.80
N ALA A 33 -2.90 -6.66 -15.09
CA ALA A 33 -2.23 -7.90 -14.70
C ALA A 33 -3.06 -8.71 -13.68
N PHE A 34 -4.01 -8.09 -12.98
CA PHE A 34 -4.92 -8.73 -12.02
C PHE A 34 -6.32 -9.04 -12.57
N GLU A 35 -6.83 -8.24 -13.50
CA GLU A 35 -8.12 -8.40 -14.19
C GLU A 35 -7.97 -9.26 -15.45
N GLY A 36 -6.78 -9.27 -16.05
CA GLY A 36 -6.36 -10.22 -17.07
C GLY A 36 -6.13 -11.62 -16.50
N ASN A 37 -6.33 -12.61 -17.36
CA ASN A 37 -6.30 -14.04 -17.04
C ASN A 37 -5.13 -14.40 -16.10
N LEU A 38 -5.42 -14.74 -14.83
CA LEU A 38 -4.43 -15.07 -13.79
C LEU A 38 -3.59 -16.33 -14.12
N GLU A 39 -3.93 -17.03 -15.21
CA GLU A 39 -3.14 -18.13 -15.75
C GLU A 39 -1.79 -17.61 -16.28
N GLY A 40 -0.74 -17.85 -15.49
CA GLY A 40 0.64 -17.51 -15.85
C GLY A 40 1.23 -16.30 -15.12
N ASN A 41 0.41 -15.50 -14.42
CA ASN A 41 0.91 -14.41 -13.57
C ASN A 41 1.40 -14.96 -12.21
N PRO A 42 2.67 -14.74 -11.81
CA PRO A 42 3.17 -15.15 -10.49
C PRO A 42 2.34 -14.61 -9.32
N LEU A 43 1.70 -13.45 -9.46
CA LEU A 43 0.83 -12.85 -8.44
C LEU A 43 -0.55 -13.52 -8.33
N GLY A 44 -0.97 -14.27 -9.35
CA GLY A 44 -2.16 -15.12 -9.28
C GLY A 44 -1.88 -16.50 -8.66
N SER A 45 -0.60 -16.88 -8.54
CA SER A 45 -0.22 -18.20 -8.05
C SER A 45 -0.25 -18.28 -6.53
N LYS A 46 -1.17 -19.09 -6.00
CA LYS A 46 -1.21 -19.44 -4.58
C LYS A 46 0.13 -19.97 -4.08
N GLU A 47 0.82 -20.77 -4.89
CA GLU A 47 2.11 -21.34 -4.52
C GLU A 47 3.17 -20.25 -4.30
N VAL A 48 3.20 -19.23 -5.15
CA VAL A 48 4.15 -18.11 -5.03
C VAL A 48 3.80 -17.24 -3.84
N LEU A 49 2.54 -16.80 -3.72
CA LEU A 49 2.12 -15.94 -2.61
C LEU A 49 2.34 -16.64 -1.25
N SER A 50 2.05 -17.94 -1.16
CA SER A 50 2.20 -18.68 0.12
C SER A 50 3.66 -18.85 0.57
N LYS A 51 4.67 -18.50 -0.25
CA LYS A 51 6.09 -18.50 0.15
C LYS A 51 6.44 -17.31 1.04
N PHE A 52 5.61 -16.28 1.08
CA PHE A 52 5.86 -15.05 1.83
C PHE A 52 4.89 -14.89 3.00
N ARG A 53 5.32 -14.12 4.01
CA ARG A 53 4.44 -13.59 5.05
C ARG A 53 4.09 -12.16 4.71
N HIS A 54 2.82 -11.89 4.48
CA HIS A 54 2.37 -10.56 4.07
C HIS A 54 2.01 -9.71 5.28
N THR A 55 2.51 -8.47 5.27
CA THR A 55 2.19 -7.45 6.29
C THR A 55 1.91 -6.15 5.59
N PHE A 56 0.87 -5.45 6.03
CA PHE A 56 0.54 -4.11 5.55
C PHE A 56 0.64 -3.11 6.70
N ILE A 57 1.30 -1.99 6.43
CA ILE A 57 1.35 -0.85 7.34
C ILE A 57 0.25 0.11 6.93
N ILE A 58 -0.69 0.37 7.84
CA ILE A 58 -1.79 1.29 7.63
C ILE A 58 -1.46 2.61 8.33
N ARG A 59 -1.81 3.71 7.69
CA ARG A 59 -1.60 5.05 8.20
C ARG A 59 -2.77 5.94 7.84
N ASN A 60 -3.06 6.91 8.70
CA ASN A 60 -4.02 7.95 8.43
C ASN A 60 -3.76 8.60 7.04
N PRO A 61 -4.76 8.63 6.13
CA PRO A 61 -4.57 9.07 4.75
C PRO A 61 -4.10 10.52 4.65
N GLU A 62 -4.57 11.40 5.54
CA GLU A 62 -4.14 12.80 5.58
C GLU A 62 -2.63 12.90 5.88
N LYS A 63 -2.14 12.10 6.84
CA LYS A 63 -0.71 12.03 7.18
C LYS A 63 0.09 11.38 6.05
N SER A 64 -0.42 10.32 5.44
CA SER A 64 0.23 9.59 4.34
C SER A 64 0.42 10.45 3.11
N VAL A 65 -0.64 11.13 2.66
CA VAL A 65 -0.61 12.02 1.49
C VAL A 65 0.36 13.17 1.74
N LYS A 66 0.25 13.87 2.87
CA LYS A 66 1.18 14.97 3.22
C LYS A 66 2.63 14.51 3.25
N SER A 67 2.89 13.34 3.82
CA SER A 67 4.24 12.74 3.88
C SER A 67 4.76 12.38 2.50
N PHE A 68 3.92 11.79 1.65
CA PHE A 68 4.25 11.49 0.26
C PHE A 68 4.62 12.76 -0.51
N TYR A 69 3.80 13.82 -0.42
CA TYR A 69 4.11 15.11 -1.05
C TYR A 69 5.45 15.68 -0.61
N LYS A 70 5.76 15.63 0.70
CA LYS A 70 7.06 16.10 1.21
C LYS A 70 8.22 15.29 0.64
N ALA A 71 8.09 13.96 0.63
CA ALA A 71 9.11 13.07 0.09
C ALA A 71 9.28 13.31 -1.41
N ALA A 72 8.20 13.21 -2.18
CA ALA A 72 8.14 13.46 -3.62
C ALA A 72 8.76 14.83 -3.97
N TYR A 73 8.37 15.90 -3.29
CA TYR A 73 8.92 17.24 -3.52
C TYR A 73 10.43 17.32 -3.23
N SER A 74 10.91 16.67 -2.16
CA SER A 74 12.34 16.63 -1.84
C SER A 74 13.16 15.89 -2.90
N THR A 75 12.64 14.76 -3.42
CA THR A 75 13.24 14.05 -4.57
C THR A 75 13.09 14.85 -5.85
N CYS A 76 11.98 15.57 -6.05
CA CYS A 76 11.78 16.42 -7.21
C CYS A 76 12.73 17.60 -7.23
N LYS A 77 13.15 18.16 -6.09
CA LYS A 77 14.24 19.16 -6.09
C LYS A 77 15.57 18.60 -6.58
N VAL A 78 15.83 17.32 -6.31
CA VAL A 78 17.00 16.60 -6.85
C VAL A 78 16.79 16.29 -8.34
N TRP A 79 15.57 15.92 -8.73
CA TRP A 79 15.16 15.58 -10.09
C TRP A 79 14.97 16.80 -11.00
N GLU A 80 14.72 17.98 -10.42
CA GLU A 80 14.59 19.30 -11.05
C GLU A 80 15.87 19.72 -11.77
N ALA A 81 17.02 19.24 -11.27
CA ALA A 81 18.30 19.39 -11.93
C ALA A 81 18.48 18.42 -13.14
N CYS A 82 17.58 17.45 -13.31
CA CYS A 82 17.78 16.31 -14.21
C CYS A 82 16.70 16.12 -15.29
N VAL A 83 15.47 16.63 -15.12
CA VAL A 83 14.31 16.24 -15.96
C VAL A 83 13.29 17.39 -16.21
N SER A 84 12.54 17.29 -17.32
CA SER A 84 11.63 18.31 -17.85
C SER A 84 10.42 18.62 -16.94
N ASN A 85 9.79 19.78 -17.15
CA ASN A 85 8.72 20.30 -16.26
C ASN A 85 7.38 19.54 -16.38
N SER A 86 7.10 18.89 -17.51
CA SER A 86 5.83 18.21 -17.79
C SER A 86 5.73 16.86 -17.09
N GLU A 87 6.83 16.10 -16.98
CA GLU A 87 6.89 14.80 -16.28
C GLU A 87 6.78 14.96 -14.74
N ARG A 88 6.80 16.20 -14.24
CA ARG A 88 6.82 16.53 -12.81
C ARG A 88 5.44 16.62 -12.19
N TYR A 89 4.41 16.91 -12.98
CA TYR A 89 3.03 17.02 -12.48
C TYR A 89 2.34 15.66 -12.36
N ASP A 90 2.81 14.66 -13.11
CA ASP A 90 2.18 13.34 -13.15
C ASP A 90 2.19 12.63 -11.79
N ILE A 91 3.29 12.72 -11.05
CA ILE A 91 3.44 12.03 -9.75
C ILE A 91 2.44 12.47 -8.67
N PHE A 92 1.75 13.60 -8.86
CA PHE A 92 0.82 14.17 -7.89
C PHE A 92 -0.65 13.92 -8.25
N PHE A 93 -0.93 13.17 -9.32
CA PHE A 93 -2.29 12.78 -9.64
C PHE A 93 -2.83 11.75 -8.63
N PRO A 94 -4.09 11.90 -8.17
CA PRO A 94 -4.75 10.97 -7.26
C PRO A 94 -4.71 9.50 -7.72
N GLU A 95 -4.67 9.27 -9.03
CA GLU A 95 -4.62 7.96 -9.67
C GLU A 95 -3.26 7.28 -9.48
N ASN A 96 -2.20 8.06 -9.28
CA ASN A 96 -0.85 7.57 -8.99
C ASN A 96 -0.63 7.28 -7.49
N PHE A 97 -1.66 7.45 -6.65
CA PHE A 97 -1.61 7.00 -5.27
C PHE A 97 -1.91 5.50 -5.18
N TRP A 98 -0.88 4.73 -4.84
CA TRP A 98 -0.90 3.28 -4.57
C TRP A 98 -1.83 2.81 -3.43
N LEU A 99 -2.71 3.68 -2.92
CA LEU A 99 -3.66 3.35 -1.86
C LEU A 99 -4.71 2.34 -2.33
N LYS A 100 -5.25 2.52 -3.54
CA LYS A 100 -6.21 1.57 -4.13
C LYS A 100 -5.53 0.23 -4.41
N ASP A 101 -4.36 0.25 -5.01
CA ASP A 101 -3.59 -0.94 -5.36
C ASP A 101 -3.21 -1.77 -4.13
N SER A 102 -2.83 -1.11 -3.04
CA SER A 102 -2.52 -1.78 -1.77
C SER A 102 -3.73 -2.54 -1.22
N ARG A 103 -4.94 -1.96 -1.34
CA ARG A 103 -6.18 -2.63 -0.92
C ARG A 103 -6.50 -3.83 -1.80
N ILE A 104 -6.34 -3.69 -3.11
CA ILE A 104 -6.60 -4.76 -4.08
C ILE A 104 -5.64 -5.93 -3.84
N LEU A 105 -4.36 -5.64 -3.62
CA LEU A 105 -3.35 -6.64 -3.29
C LEU A 105 -3.67 -7.37 -1.97
N TYR A 106 -4.11 -6.63 -0.94
CA TYR A 106 -4.55 -7.23 0.32
C TYR A 106 -5.71 -8.22 0.12
N ASP A 107 -6.76 -7.80 -0.59
CA ASP A 107 -7.96 -8.62 -0.80
C ASP A 107 -7.64 -9.86 -1.64
N LEU A 108 -6.77 -9.71 -2.64
CA LEU A 108 -6.25 -10.83 -3.43
C LEU A 108 -5.49 -11.83 -2.57
N ILE A 109 -4.46 -11.40 -1.85
CA ILE A 109 -3.64 -12.31 -1.02
C ILE A 109 -4.55 -13.06 -0.06
N LYS A 110 -5.45 -12.35 0.61
CA LYS A 110 -6.42 -12.93 1.54
C LYS A 110 -7.31 -13.97 0.85
N LYS A 111 -7.81 -13.68 -0.35
CA LYS A 111 -8.66 -14.60 -1.13
C LYS A 111 -7.90 -15.84 -1.60
N VAL A 112 -6.67 -15.68 -2.08
CA VAL A 112 -5.87 -16.75 -2.70
C VAL A 112 -5.24 -17.67 -1.65
N THR A 113 -4.63 -17.10 -0.62
CA THR A 113 -3.89 -17.87 0.38
C THR A 113 -4.75 -18.26 1.58
N GLY A 114 -5.80 -17.50 1.89
CA GLY A 114 -6.55 -17.62 3.15
C GLY A 114 -5.72 -17.19 4.36
N GLU A 115 -4.57 -16.54 4.15
CA GLU A 115 -3.66 -16.14 5.22
C GLU A 115 -4.29 -15.09 6.13
N LYS A 116 -4.00 -15.20 7.43
CA LYS A 116 -4.23 -14.10 8.37
C LYS A 116 -3.11 -13.06 8.21
N ILE A 117 -3.36 -12.10 7.33
CA ILE A 117 -2.44 -10.99 7.03
C ILE A 117 -2.31 -10.07 8.26
N VAL A 118 -1.08 -9.68 8.59
CA VAL A 118 -0.81 -8.75 9.68
C VAL A 118 -1.03 -7.31 9.22
N LEU A 119 -1.82 -6.55 9.99
CA LEU A 119 -2.02 -5.12 9.79
C LEU A 119 -1.36 -4.36 10.94
N VAL A 120 -0.48 -3.42 10.62
CA VAL A 120 0.22 -2.58 11.61
C VAL A 120 -0.24 -1.15 11.44
N ASP A 121 -0.91 -0.59 12.44
CA ASP A 121 -1.21 0.85 12.46
C ASP A 121 0.05 1.65 12.81
N THR A 122 0.38 2.61 11.96
CA THR A 122 1.56 3.48 12.14
C THR A 122 1.44 4.36 13.37
N ASP A 123 0.25 4.87 13.69
CA ASP A 123 0.06 5.73 14.86
C ASP A 123 0.27 4.92 16.14
N ASP A 124 -0.23 3.69 16.21
CA ASP A 124 0.04 2.77 17.34
C ASP A 124 1.53 2.38 17.42
N LEU A 125 2.16 2.11 16.27
CA LEU A 125 3.58 1.77 16.21
C LEU A 125 4.46 2.91 16.74
N VAL A 126 4.12 4.16 16.43
CA VAL A 126 4.85 5.34 16.93
C VAL A 126 4.59 5.55 18.43
N LEU A 127 3.35 5.36 18.90
CA LEU A 127 2.99 5.57 20.30
C LEU A 127 3.56 4.49 21.24
N GLY A 128 3.70 3.26 20.77
CA GLY A 128 4.14 2.12 21.58
C GLY A 128 4.98 1.10 20.80
N PRO A 129 6.16 1.48 20.28
CA PRO A 129 6.92 0.68 19.33
C PRO A 129 7.26 -0.72 19.85
N GLU A 130 7.71 -0.84 21.10
CA GLU A 130 8.03 -2.15 21.68
C GLU A 130 6.81 -3.08 21.77
N LYS A 131 5.67 -2.55 22.22
CA LYS A 131 4.43 -3.33 22.34
C LYS A 131 3.98 -3.84 20.97
N ILE A 132 3.99 -2.97 19.96
CA ILE A 132 3.56 -3.32 18.61
C ILE A 132 4.55 -4.29 17.96
N LEU A 133 5.86 -4.03 18.05
CA LEU A 133 6.88 -4.91 17.47
C LEU A 133 6.92 -6.29 18.13
N ARG A 134 6.73 -6.39 19.45
CA ARG A 134 6.58 -7.69 20.12
C ARG A 134 5.39 -8.45 19.59
N LYS A 135 4.24 -7.79 19.42
CA LYS A 135 3.03 -8.43 18.89
C LYS A 135 3.19 -8.85 17.44
N TYR A 136 3.80 -7.99 16.63
CA TYR A 136 4.16 -8.28 15.25
C TYR A 136 5.04 -9.54 15.17
N CYS A 137 6.12 -9.58 15.95
CA CYS A 137 7.05 -10.71 15.99
C CYS A 137 6.35 -12.04 16.34
N GLU A 138 5.46 -12.02 17.34
CA GLU A 138 4.62 -13.16 17.71
C GLU A 138 3.75 -13.63 16.53
N MET A 139 3.12 -12.69 15.82
CA MET A 139 2.20 -13.00 14.71
C MET A 139 2.91 -13.56 13.48
N VAL A 140 4.13 -13.10 13.18
CA VAL A 140 4.93 -13.58 12.04
C VAL A 140 5.90 -14.70 12.41
N ASN A 141 5.87 -15.18 13.66
CA ASN A 141 6.69 -16.25 14.20
C ASN A 141 8.21 -15.98 14.13
N ILE A 142 8.63 -14.77 14.53
CA ILE A 142 10.03 -14.41 14.70
C ILE A 142 10.33 -14.02 16.15
N LYS A 143 11.59 -14.16 16.57
CA LYS A 143 12.02 -13.74 17.91
C LYS A 143 12.21 -12.23 17.94
N PHE A 144 11.51 -11.55 18.84
CA PHE A 144 11.75 -10.14 19.14
C PHE A 144 13.18 -9.92 19.66
N LYS A 145 13.82 -8.88 19.16
CA LYS A 145 15.17 -8.43 19.51
C LYS A 145 15.09 -6.96 19.94
N LYS A 146 15.77 -6.58 21.01
CA LYS A 146 15.67 -5.22 21.57
C LYS A 146 16.25 -4.19 20.60
N GLU A 147 17.22 -4.61 19.81
CA GLU A 147 17.88 -3.88 18.72
C GLU A 147 16.90 -3.47 17.60
N MET A 148 15.68 -4.04 17.54
CA MET A 148 14.63 -3.60 16.61
C MET A 148 14.01 -2.24 17.00
N LEU A 149 14.38 -1.68 18.16
CA LEU A 149 13.89 -0.39 18.65
C LEU A 149 14.88 0.77 18.45
N GLU A 150 16.06 0.49 17.90
CA GLU A 150 17.17 1.43 17.74
C GLU A 150 17.35 1.81 16.27
#